data_AF-A0A932BY40-F1
#
_entry.id   AF-A0A932BY40-F1
#
_cell.length_a   1.000
_cell.length_b   1.000
_cell.length_c   1.000
_cell.angle_alpha   90.00
_cell.angle_beta   90.00
_cell.angle_gamma   90.00
#
_symmetry.space_group_name_H-M   'P 1'
#
loop_
_entity.id
_entity.type
_entity.pdbx_description
1 polymer ?
#
loop_
_entity_poly.entity_id
_entity_poly.type
_entity_poly.pdbx_seq_one_letter_code
_entity_poly.pdbx_strand_id
1 'polypeptide(L)'
;MDLPDRGRPVPAAAVPGEPPSLVELVRRGTLDAELAALVWVLVEGRIPLILAAPADLVERRRPAEVLRGILASLRPDLGIAGLDAIDLARPLAARTARELVHGDRPGGMAVATSLEALYDDLGAPPPVGLTADERSFLGCVLVLGEDAPPPVAAADPAMAPEPALRVLAAHYVRPLHRDEHGHAQLLGPAVLATWDPAAGAFEHFAWGVLPEIAARLGRRTGDLEADLHHRRDDLGGLATAGVASLEEVGRLVAGYRVGYGHGHGTGVH
;
A
#
# COMPACT_ATOMS: atom_id res chain seq x y z
N MET A 1 -39.33 12.70 27.61
CA MET A 1 -38.49 13.77 27.04
C MET A 1 -37.58 13.06 26.06
N ASP A 2 -38.07 12.88 24.83
CA ASP A 2 -37.30 12.23 23.76
C ASP A 2 -36.12 13.14 23.41
N LEU A 3 -34.90 12.64 23.60
CA LEU A 3 -33.74 13.25 22.98
C LEU A 3 -33.93 13.13 21.46
N PRO A 4 -33.82 14.23 20.70
CA PRO A 4 -33.86 14.13 19.25
C PRO A 4 -32.75 13.18 18.82
N ASP A 5 -33.13 12.14 18.08
CA ASP A 5 -32.21 11.30 17.33
C ASP A 5 -31.40 12.23 16.43
N ARG A 6 -30.21 12.63 16.92
CA ARG A 6 -29.24 13.39 16.13
C ARG A 6 -28.71 12.39 15.14
N GLY A 7 -29.48 12.21 14.06
CA GLY A 7 -29.33 11.17 13.07
C GLY A 7 -27.86 10.88 12.85
N ARG A 8 -27.47 9.63 13.12
CA ARG A 8 -26.10 9.17 12.95
C ARG A 8 -25.64 9.63 11.57
N PRO A 9 -24.55 10.42 11.44
CA PRO A 9 -24.15 10.96 10.17
C PRO A 9 -24.03 9.82 9.15
N VAL A 10 -24.67 10.02 8.00
CA VAL A 10 -24.68 9.03 6.92
C VAL A 10 -23.23 8.86 6.44
N PRO A 11 -22.72 7.62 6.29
CA PRO A 11 -21.38 7.37 5.75
C PRO A 11 -21.16 8.13 4.44
N ALA A 12 -20.08 8.89 4.32
CA ALA A 12 -19.81 9.60 3.07
C ALA A 12 -19.28 8.62 2.02
N ALA A 13 -20.04 8.47 0.94
CA ALA A 13 -19.65 7.64 -0.19
C ALA A 13 -18.45 8.20 -0.95
N ALA A 14 -17.82 7.37 -1.79
CA ALA A 14 -16.75 7.81 -2.68
C ALA A 14 -17.22 8.94 -3.60
N VAL A 15 -16.37 9.97 -3.77
CA VAL A 15 -16.67 11.13 -4.61
C VAL A 15 -16.22 10.86 -6.04
N PRO A 16 -17.09 11.04 -7.06
CA PRO A 16 -16.68 10.90 -8.46
C PRO A 16 -15.53 11.84 -8.83
N GLY A 17 -14.49 11.31 -9.48
CA GLY A 17 -13.31 12.08 -9.90
C GLY A 17 -12.19 12.16 -8.87
N GLU A 18 -12.42 11.71 -7.63
CA GLU A 18 -11.35 11.49 -6.65
C GLU A 18 -10.73 10.09 -6.81
N PRO A 19 -9.44 9.92 -6.50
CA PRO A 19 -8.85 8.59 -6.42
C PRO A 19 -9.54 7.77 -5.31
N PRO A 20 -9.68 6.44 -5.49
CA PRO A 20 -10.33 5.59 -4.49
C PRO A 20 -9.54 5.61 -3.18
N SER A 21 -10.21 5.89 -2.06
CA SER A 21 -9.58 5.82 -0.74
C SER A 21 -9.09 4.40 -0.42
N LEU A 22 -8.22 4.26 0.59
CA LEU A 22 -7.77 2.95 1.07
C LEU A 22 -8.95 2.03 1.44
N VAL A 23 -9.99 2.58 2.07
CA VAL A 23 -11.20 1.82 2.43
C VAL A 23 -12.01 1.44 1.19
N GLU A 24 -12.11 2.31 0.19
CA GLU A 24 -12.75 2.00 -1.08
C GLU A 24 -12.00 0.88 -1.83
N LEU A 25 -10.67 0.89 -1.79
CA LEU A 25 -9.84 -0.18 -2.36
C LEU A 25 -10.05 -1.51 -1.62
N VAL A 26 -10.20 -1.49 -0.29
CA VAL A 26 -10.59 -2.67 0.50
C VAL A 26 -11.98 -3.16 0.12
N ARG A 27 -12.96 -2.26 0.00
CA ARG A 27 -14.33 -2.58 -0.38
C ARG A 27 -14.43 -3.19 -1.78
N ARG A 28 -13.60 -2.70 -2.73
CA ARG A 28 -13.47 -3.28 -4.07
C ARG A 28 -12.73 -4.62 -4.06
N GLY A 29 -12.01 -4.94 -2.98
CA GLY A 29 -11.14 -6.10 -2.82
C GLY A 29 -9.81 -5.97 -3.57
N THR A 30 -9.38 -4.75 -3.94
CA THR A 30 -8.08 -4.57 -4.60
C THR A 30 -6.94 -5.02 -3.70
N LEU A 31 -7.10 -4.83 -2.40
CA LEU A 31 -6.37 -5.44 -1.31
C LEU A 31 -7.38 -5.73 -0.20
N ASP A 32 -7.08 -6.63 0.73
CA ASP A 32 -7.93 -6.81 1.90
C ASP A 32 -7.53 -5.89 3.05
N ALA A 33 -8.33 -5.91 4.14
CA ALA A 33 -8.09 -5.06 5.30
C ALA A 33 -6.76 -5.37 6.00
N GLU A 34 -6.29 -6.61 5.95
CA GLU A 34 -5.05 -7.04 6.60
C GLU A 34 -3.83 -6.51 5.86
N LEU A 35 -3.78 -6.67 4.53
CA LEU A 35 -2.73 -6.06 3.71
C LEU A 35 -2.80 -4.53 3.78
N ALA A 36 -4.00 -3.94 3.77
CA ALA A 36 -4.17 -2.49 3.90
C ALA A 36 -3.64 -1.95 5.23
N ALA A 37 -3.88 -2.65 6.34
CA ALA A 37 -3.35 -2.29 7.66
C ALA A 37 -1.82 -2.34 7.69
N LEU A 38 -1.22 -3.37 7.08
CA LEU A 38 0.23 -3.46 6.96
C LEU A 38 0.81 -2.33 6.11
N VAL A 39 0.23 -2.06 4.93
CA VAL A 39 0.64 -0.93 4.07
C VAL A 39 0.53 0.39 4.81
N TRP A 40 -0.53 0.59 5.60
CA TRP A 40 -0.68 1.77 6.44
C TRP A 40 0.52 1.94 7.38
N VAL A 41 0.84 0.92 8.18
CA VAL A 41 1.96 1.01 9.13
C VAL A 41 3.30 1.25 8.42
N LEU A 42 3.54 0.61 7.27
CA LEU A 42 4.77 0.80 6.50
C LEU A 42 4.90 2.24 5.97
N VAL A 43 3.85 2.78 5.35
CA VAL A 43 3.83 4.15 4.83
C VAL A 43 3.95 5.19 5.96
N GLU A 44 3.28 4.95 7.09
CA GLU A 44 3.42 5.80 8.28
C GLU A 44 4.85 5.81 8.83
N GLY A 45 5.52 4.65 8.79
CA GLY A 45 6.94 4.47 9.09
C GLY A 45 7.90 5.04 8.04
N ARG A 46 7.39 5.77 7.04
CA ARG A 46 8.14 6.31 5.90
C ARG A 46 8.88 5.25 5.08
N ILE A 47 8.34 4.04 5.03
CA ILE A 47 8.80 3.01 4.11
C ILE A 47 8.15 3.31 2.74
N PRO A 48 8.94 3.49 1.67
CA PRO A 48 8.38 3.80 0.37
C PRO A 48 7.41 2.73 -0.14
N LEU A 49 6.38 3.16 -0.88
CA LEU A 49 5.40 2.29 -1.52
C LEU A 49 5.56 2.31 -3.04
N ILE A 50 5.94 1.19 -3.63
CA ILE A 50 6.01 1.01 -5.07
C ILE A 50 4.82 0.20 -5.53
N LEU A 51 4.24 0.64 -6.64
CA LEU A 51 3.19 -0.08 -7.33
C LEU A 51 3.69 -0.52 -8.72
N ALA A 52 3.88 -1.82 -8.89
CA ALA A 52 4.24 -2.43 -10.16
C ALA A 52 2.99 -2.91 -10.88
N ALA A 53 2.88 -2.67 -12.18
CA ALA A 53 1.77 -3.14 -13.00
C ALA A 53 2.22 -3.41 -14.45
N PRO A 54 1.50 -4.27 -15.21
CA PRO A 54 1.74 -4.43 -16.64
C PRO A 54 1.46 -3.12 -17.41
N ALA A 55 2.10 -2.99 -18.58
CA ALA A 55 2.09 -1.77 -19.37
C ALA A 55 0.68 -1.30 -19.75
N ASP A 56 -0.22 -2.22 -20.10
CA ASP A 56 -1.60 -1.92 -20.47
C ASP A 56 -2.42 -1.32 -19.30
N LEU A 57 -2.14 -1.73 -18.07
CA LEU A 57 -2.75 -1.13 -16.88
C LEU A 57 -2.18 0.27 -16.62
N VAL A 58 -0.88 0.45 -16.82
CA VAL A 58 -0.21 1.76 -16.68
C VAL A 58 -0.76 2.77 -17.70
N GLU A 59 -0.95 2.36 -18.96
CA GLU A 59 -1.55 3.19 -20.00
C GLU A 59 -2.98 3.63 -19.64
N ARG A 60 -3.76 2.74 -19.03
CA ARG A 60 -5.11 3.02 -18.49
C ARG A 60 -5.10 3.85 -17.20
N ARG A 61 -3.93 4.19 -16.65
CA ARG A 61 -3.72 4.96 -15.41
C ARG A 61 -4.32 4.38 -14.13
N ARG A 62 -4.85 3.15 -14.14
CA ARG A 62 -5.43 2.51 -12.95
C ARG A 62 -4.42 2.35 -11.80
N PRO A 63 -3.16 1.92 -12.05
CA PRO A 63 -2.10 1.88 -11.04
C PRO A 63 -1.88 3.22 -10.34
N ALA A 64 -1.85 4.32 -11.11
CA ALA A 64 -1.64 5.66 -10.58
C ALA A 64 -2.77 6.07 -9.63
N GLU A 65 -4.02 5.76 -9.97
CA GLU A 65 -5.19 6.05 -9.13
C GLU A 65 -5.16 5.25 -7.82
N VAL A 66 -4.79 3.97 -7.87
CA VAL A 66 -4.61 3.13 -6.67
C VAL A 66 -3.52 3.70 -5.77
N LEU A 67 -2.33 3.96 -6.31
CA LEU A 67 -1.21 4.50 -5.54
C LEU A 67 -1.53 5.87 -4.92
N ARG A 68 -2.14 6.76 -5.70
CA ARG A 68 -2.59 8.08 -5.24
C ARG A 68 -3.64 7.96 -4.14
N GLY A 69 -4.59 7.04 -4.29
CA GLY A 69 -5.62 6.76 -3.30
C GLY A 69 -5.07 6.27 -1.96
N ILE A 70 -4.15 5.31 -2.01
CA ILE A 70 -3.42 4.82 -0.83
C ILE A 70 -2.66 5.96 -0.16
N LEU A 71 -1.80 6.68 -0.90
CA LEU A 71 -0.97 7.73 -0.32
C LEU A 71 -1.81 8.92 0.19
N ALA A 72 -2.89 9.31 -0.49
CA ALA A 72 -3.76 10.38 -0.02
C ALA A 72 -4.51 10.01 1.27
N SER A 73 -4.86 8.72 1.42
CA SER A 73 -5.48 8.22 2.65
C SER A 73 -4.51 8.20 3.82
N LEU A 74 -3.24 7.87 3.57
CA LEU A 74 -2.23 7.60 4.60
C LEU A 74 -1.30 8.77 4.92
N ARG A 75 -1.17 9.71 3.97
CA ARG A 75 -0.37 10.94 4.06
C ARG A 75 -1.26 12.16 3.82
N PRO A 76 -2.26 12.40 4.70
CA PRO A 76 -3.13 13.57 4.56
C PRO A 76 -2.35 14.89 4.65
N ASP A 77 -1.14 14.87 5.22
CA ASP A 77 -0.21 16.00 5.26
C ASP A 77 0.30 16.43 3.87
N LEU A 78 0.40 15.50 2.91
CA LEU A 78 0.75 15.82 1.53
C LEU A 78 -0.46 16.38 0.76
N GLY A 79 -1.66 15.88 1.09
CA GLY A 79 -2.89 16.19 0.38
C GLY A 79 -2.85 15.80 -1.10
N ILE A 80 -3.96 16.03 -1.80
CA ILE A 80 -4.07 15.69 -3.23
C ILE A 80 -3.09 16.52 -4.07
N ALA A 81 -2.99 17.82 -3.79
CA ALA A 81 -2.12 18.74 -4.54
C ALA A 81 -0.62 18.41 -4.37
N GLY A 82 -0.19 17.95 -3.19
CA GLY A 82 1.19 17.50 -3.00
C GLY A 82 1.50 16.23 -3.78
N LEU A 83 0.55 15.30 -3.85
CA LEU A 83 0.70 14.08 -4.67
C LEU A 83 0.69 14.38 -6.17
N ASP A 84 -0.09 15.38 -6.62
CA ASP A 84 -0.04 15.89 -8.00
C ASP A 84 1.34 16.42 -8.37
N ALA A 85 1.98 17.16 -7.47
CA ALA A 85 3.31 17.71 -7.69
C ALA A 85 4.41 16.62 -7.79
N ILE A 86 4.17 15.45 -7.20
CA ILE A 86 5.09 14.30 -7.21
C ILE A 86 4.97 13.49 -8.51
N ASP A 87 3.95 13.74 -9.35
CA ASP A 87 3.68 13.04 -10.62
C ASP A 87 3.78 11.51 -10.49
N LEU A 88 2.93 10.94 -9.64
CA LEU A 88 2.85 9.49 -9.41
C LEU A 88 2.33 8.71 -10.64
N ALA A 89 1.81 9.41 -11.66
CA ALA A 89 1.28 8.79 -12.87
C ALA A 89 2.37 8.38 -13.86
N ARG A 90 3.60 8.85 -13.67
CA ARG A 90 4.74 8.42 -14.49
C ARG A 90 5.47 7.24 -13.83
N PRO A 91 5.85 6.22 -14.62
CA PRO A 91 6.77 5.20 -14.16
C PRO A 91 8.08 5.81 -13.63
N LEU A 92 8.70 5.12 -12.68
CA LEU A 92 9.97 5.48 -12.09
C LEU A 92 11.03 5.62 -13.19
N ALA A 93 11.71 6.75 -13.17
CA ALA A 93 12.87 7.04 -13.99
C ALA A 93 14.10 7.17 -13.10
N ALA A 94 15.28 7.28 -13.70
CA ALA A 94 16.56 7.36 -13.00
C ALA A 94 16.59 8.30 -11.78
N ARG A 95 16.01 9.50 -11.95
CA ARG A 95 15.92 10.51 -10.89
C ARG A 95 14.92 10.13 -9.81
N THR A 96 13.68 9.80 -10.19
CA THR A 96 12.61 9.52 -9.22
C THR A 96 12.82 8.20 -8.47
N ALA A 97 13.49 7.23 -9.10
CA ALA A 97 13.97 6.02 -8.44
C ALA A 97 15.00 6.35 -7.35
N ARG A 98 15.95 7.26 -7.61
CA ARG A 98 16.93 7.73 -6.62
C ARG A 98 16.29 8.53 -5.48
N GLU A 99 15.37 9.44 -5.79
CA GLU A 99 14.57 10.15 -4.77
C GLU A 99 13.82 9.16 -3.87
N LEU A 100 13.30 8.07 -4.43
CA LEU A 100 12.59 7.03 -3.67
C LEU A 100 13.53 6.27 -2.72
N VAL A 101 14.67 5.77 -3.20
CA VAL A 101 15.62 5.00 -2.36
C VAL A 101 16.31 5.86 -1.30
N HIS A 102 16.41 7.18 -1.51
CA HIS A 102 16.91 8.13 -0.50
C HIS A 102 15.83 8.58 0.48
N GLY A 103 14.56 8.21 0.28
CA GLY A 103 13.45 8.56 1.17
C GLY A 103 12.87 9.96 0.93
N ASP A 104 13.27 10.65 -0.13
CA ASP A 104 12.74 11.96 -0.52
C ASP A 104 11.35 11.86 -1.18
N ARG A 105 10.95 10.65 -1.58
CA ARG A 105 9.68 10.35 -2.23
C ARG A 105 8.92 9.23 -1.51
N PRO A 106 7.61 9.39 -1.24
CA PRO A 106 6.83 8.42 -0.47
C PRO A 106 6.46 7.14 -1.25
N GLY A 107 6.57 7.17 -2.59
CA GLY A 107 6.21 6.03 -3.42
C GLY A 107 6.35 6.30 -4.91
N GLY A 108 6.15 5.28 -5.73
CA GLY A 108 6.31 5.39 -7.18
C GLY A 108 5.65 4.24 -7.94
N MET A 109 5.52 4.39 -9.25
CA MET A 109 4.95 3.38 -10.12
C MET A 109 6.04 2.74 -10.98
N ALA A 110 5.92 1.48 -11.33
CA ALA A 110 6.80 0.83 -12.30
C ALA A 110 6.02 -0.04 -13.27
N VAL A 111 6.54 -0.18 -14.48
CA VAL A 111 6.02 -1.13 -15.47
C VAL A 111 6.70 -2.47 -15.21
N ALA A 112 6.02 -3.37 -14.51
CA ALA A 112 6.51 -4.70 -14.18
C ALA A 112 5.36 -5.61 -13.75
N THR A 113 5.46 -6.90 -14.05
CA THR A 113 4.46 -7.92 -13.70
C THR A 113 4.86 -8.79 -12.51
N SER A 114 6.07 -8.60 -11.98
CA SER A 114 6.60 -9.31 -10.82
C SER A 114 7.68 -8.47 -10.13
N LEU A 115 8.07 -8.88 -8.92
CA LEU A 115 9.20 -8.26 -8.22
C LEU A 115 10.53 -8.48 -8.96
N GLU A 116 10.72 -9.66 -9.56
CA GLU A 116 11.92 -9.98 -10.35
C GLU A 116 12.02 -9.06 -11.57
N ALA A 117 10.95 -8.91 -12.34
CA ALA A 117 10.92 -8.00 -13.50
C ALA A 117 11.18 -6.54 -13.09
N LEU A 118 10.65 -6.12 -11.94
CA LEU A 118 10.93 -4.79 -11.37
C LEU A 118 12.42 -4.63 -11.03
N TYR A 119 13.04 -5.64 -10.41
CA TYR A 119 14.44 -5.63 -10.03
C TYR A 119 15.36 -5.58 -11.25
N ASP A 120 15.03 -6.37 -12.28
CA ASP A 120 15.77 -6.39 -13.54
C ASP A 120 15.68 -5.05 -14.27
N ASP A 121 14.48 -4.46 -14.36
CA ASP A 121 14.28 -3.15 -15.00
C ASP A 121 15.04 -2.03 -14.27
N LEU A 122 14.89 -1.94 -12.94
CA LEU A 122 15.58 -0.91 -12.16
C LEU A 122 17.09 -1.12 -12.11
N GLY A 123 17.55 -2.36 -12.24
CA GLY A 123 18.96 -2.73 -12.25
C GLY A 123 19.64 -2.67 -13.62
N ALA A 124 18.85 -2.61 -14.70
CA ALA A 124 19.36 -2.57 -16.06
C ALA A 124 20.27 -1.34 -16.26
N PRO A 125 21.28 -1.43 -17.16
CA PRO A 125 22.14 -0.31 -17.51
C PRO A 125 21.34 0.95 -17.90
N PRO A 126 21.97 2.14 -17.90
CA PRO A 126 21.29 3.43 -17.96
C PRO A 126 20.09 3.48 -18.94
N PRO A 127 18.98 4.13 -18.53
CA PRO A 127 19.01 5.30 -17.65
C PRO A 127 18.89 5.05 -16.15
N VAL A 128 18.29 3.95 -15.67
CA VAL A 128 18.02 3.78 -14.22
C VAL A 128 19.27 3.31 -13.47
N GLY A 129 19.71 2.07 -13.71
CA GLY A 129 20.96 1.51 -13.20
C GLY A 129 21.13 1.59 -11.69
N LEU A 130 20.10 1.26 -10.91
CA LEU A 130 20.23 1.15 -9.47
C LEU A 130 21.15 -0.03 -9.12
N THR A 131 22.06 0.19 -8.18
CA THR A 131 22.88 -0.86 -7.57
C THR A 131 22.03 -1.80 -6.72
N ALA A 132 22.56 -2.98 -6.39
CA ALA A 132 21.90 -3.91 -5.49
C ALA A 132 21.63 -3.31 -4.10
N ASP A 133 22.55 -2.46 -3.62
CA ASP A 133 22.40 -1.73 -2.36
C ASP A 133 21.25 -0.71 -2.44
N GLU A 134 21.21 0.13 -3.48
CA GLU A 134 20.11 1.07 -3.70
C GLU A 134 18.75 0.34 -3.82
N ARG A 135 18.70 -0.80 -4.51
CA ARG A 135 17.46 -1.60 -4.61
C ARG A 135 16.99 -2.16 -3.26
N SER A 136 17.86 -2.32 -2.27
CA SER A 136 17.45 -2.75 -0.92
C SER A 136 16.60 -1.70 -0.17
N PHE A 137 16.53 -0.47 -0.67
CA PHE A 137 15.76 0.62 -0.08
C PHE A 137 14.39 0.86 -0.74
N LEU A 138 13.98 0.01 -1.69
CA LEU A 138 12.69 0.15 -2.39
C LEU A 138 11.45 0.05 -1.47
N GLY A 139 11.58 -0.57 -0.29
CA GLY A 139 10.51 -0.60 0.72
C GLY A 139 9.42 -1.65 0.42
N CYS A 140 8.17 -1.21 0.35
CA CYS A 140 7.02 -2.07 0.05
C CYS A 140 6.72 -2.06 -1.45
N VAL A 141 6.57 -3.22 -2.06
CA VAL A 141 6.21 -3.36 -3.49
C VAL A 141 4.90 -4.12 -3.60
N LEU A 142 3.90 -3.50 -4.22
CA LEU A 142 2.64 -4.13 -4.60
C LEU A 142 2.64 -4.40 -6.11
N VAL A 143 2.44 -5.64 -6.51
CA VAL A 143 2.26 -6.02 -7.91
C VAL A 143 0.77 -6.08 -8.20
N LEU A 144 0.27 -5.19 -9.05
CA LEU A 144 -1.11 -5.15 -9.49
C LEU A 144 -1.34 -5.97 -10.76
N GLY A 145 -2.53 -6.53 -10.85
CA GLY A 145 -3.06 -7.15 -12.05
C GLY A 145 -4.58 -7.19 -12.03
N GLU A 146 -5.15 -7.77 -13.08
CA GLU A 146 -6.58 -7.99 -13.21
C GLU A 146 -6.91 -9.46 -12.94
N ASP A 147 -8.05 -9.72 -12.31
CA ASP A 147 -8.59 -11.07 -12.18
C ASP A 147 -8.74 -11.72 -13.56
N ALA A 148 -8.59 -13.04 -13.61
CA ALA A 148 -8.85 -13.79 -14.83
C ALA A 148 -10.29 -13.53 -15.30
N PRO A 149 -10.53 -13.40 -16.62
CA PRO A 149 -11.88 -13.25 -17.13
C PRO A 149 -12.74 -14.44 -16.69
N PRO A 150 -14.05 -14.22 -16.45
CA PRO A 150 -14.94 -15.30 -16.03
C PRO A 150 -14.93 -16.43 -17.08
N PRO A 151 -15.08 -17.70 -16.64
CA PRO A 151 -15.00 -18.86 -17.54
C PRO A 151 -16.10 -18.85 -18.61
N VAL A 152 -17.20 -18.15 -18.36
CA VAL A 152 -18.27 -17.92 -19.33
C VAL A 152 -18.20 -16.47 -19.81
N ALA A 153 -17.87 -16.29 -21.09
CA ALA A 153 -17.89 -14.98 -21.71
C ALA A 153 -19.32 -14.42 -21.72
N ALA A 154 -19.46 -13.12 -21.47
CA ALA A 154 -20.73 -12.44 -21.66
C ALA A 154 -21.20 -12.61 -23.12
N ALA A 155 -22.52 -12.79 -23.31
CA ALA A 155 -23.10 -12.88 -24.65
C ALA A 155 -22.84 -11.64 -25.51
N ASP A 156 -22.68 -10.48 -24.85
CA ASP A 156 -22.20 -9.24 -25.43
C ASP A 156 -20.91 -8.80 -24.70
N PRO A 157 -19.74 -8.78 -25.39
CA PRO A 157 -18.48 -8.31 -24.82
C PRO A 157 -18.52 -6.86 -24.32
N ALA A 158 -19.37 -6.00 -24.89
CA ALA A 158 -19.50 -4.61 -24.46
C ALA A 158 -20.20 -4.48 -23.10
N MET A 159 -20.91 -5.53 -22.67
CA MET A 159 -21.61 -5.61 -21.39
C MET A 159 -20.85 -6.46 -20.36
N ALA A 160 -19.67 -7.00 -20.72
CA ALA A 160 -18.84 -7.74 -19.78
C ALA A 160 -18.36 -6.78 -18.67
N PRO A 161 -18.48 -7.16 -17.39
CA PRO A 161 -17.91 -6.36 -16.32
C PRO A 161 -16.40 -6.27 -16.52
N GLU A 162 -15.83 -5.10 -16.27
CA GLU A 162 -14.37 -4.97 -16.27
C GLU A 162 -13.76 -5.93 -15.25
N PRO A 163 -12.62 -6.57 -15.58
CA PRO A 163 -11.89 -7.37 -14.62
C PRO A 163 -11.56 -6.56 -13.37
N ALA A 164 -11.76 -7.19 -12.21
CA ALA A 164 -11.42 -6.56 -10.94
C ALA A 164 -9.91 -6.39 -10.83
N LEU A 165 -9.48 -5.19 -10.45
CA LEU A 165 -8.08 -4.88 -10.21
C LEU A 165 -7.69 -5.38 -8.81
N ARG A 166 -6.62 -6.18 -8.72
CA ARG A 166 -6.13 -6.83 -7.50
C ARG A 166 -4.63 -6.59 -7.32
N VAL A 167 -4.18 -6.55 -6.07
CA VAL A 167 -2.79 -6.85 -5.72
C VAL A 167 -2.60 -8.35 -5.88
N LEU A 168 -1.79 -8.77 -6.84
CA LEU A 168 -1.47 -10.19 -7.06
C LEU A 168 -0.43 -10.69 -6.06
N ALA A 169 0.53 -9.83 -5.72
CA ALA A 169 1.56 -10.11 -4.73
C ALA A 169 2.03 -8.82 -4.06
N ALA A 170 2.27 -8.87 -2.76
CA ALA A 170 2.87 -7.81 -1.98
C ALA A 170 4.21 -8.29 -1.43
N HIS A 171 5.25 -7.46 -1.50
CA HIS A 171 6.59 -7.78 -1.04
C HIS A 171 7.13 -6.68 -0.14
N TYR A 172 7.92 -7.09 0.85
CA TYR A 172 8.76 -6.22 1.64
C TYR A 172 10.21 -6.43 1.22
N VAL A 173 10.79 -5.41 0.60
CA VAL A 173 12.20 -5.36 0.27
C VAL A 173 12.97 -5.04 1.54
N ARG A 174 13.74 -6.03 1.99
CA ARG A 174 14.52 -5.95 3.22
C ARG A 174 15.75 -5.06 2.98
N PRO A 175 16.01 -4.08 3.86
CA PRO A 175 17.21 -3.27 3.76
C PRO A 175 18.45 -4.10 4.08
N LEU A 176 19.61 -3.60 3.68
CA LEU A 176 20.91 -4.17 4.05
C LEU A 176 21.00 -4.36 5.57
N HIS A 177 21.14 -5.61 6.02
CA HIS A 177 21.30 -5.95 7.43
C HIS A 177 22.78 -6.02 7.78
N ARG A 178 23.17 -5.71 9.01
CA ARG A 178 24.51 -6.01 9.52
C ARG A 178 24.40 -7.11 10.55
N ASP A 179 25.13 -8.20 10.35
CA ASP A 179 25.17 -9.29 11.33
C ASP A 179 25.91 -8.89 12.61
N GLU A 180 25.94 -9.77 13.61
CA GLU A 180 26.62 -9.55 14.90
C GLU A 180 28.11 -9.24 14.77
N HIS A 181 28.72 -9.57 13.63
CA HIS A 181 30.13 -9.31 13.31
C HIS A 181 30.31 -8.04 12.47
N GLY A 182 29.23 -7.31 12.18
CA GLY A 182 29.22 -6.06 11.43
C GLY A 182 29.25 -6.22 9.92
N HIS A 183 29.16 -7.45 9.39
CA HIS A 183 29.14 -7.69 7.95
C HIS A 183 27.77 -7.39 7.37
N ALA A 184 27.77 -6.66 6.26
CA ALA A 184 26.58 -6.39 5.48
C ALA A 184 26.06 -7.69 4.83
N GLN A 185 24.84 -8.08 5.17
CA GLN A 185 24.11 -9.16 4.53
C GLN A 185 22.89 -8.60 3.81
N LEU A 186 22.82 -8.88 2.51
CA LEU A 186 21.64 -8.59 1.71
C LEU A 186 20.65 -9.75 1.86
N LEU A 187 19.60 -9.54 2.64
CA LEU A 187 18.52 -10.52 2.73
C LEU A 187 17.61 -10.38 1.50
N GLY A 188 17.13 -11.51 0.99
CA GLY A 188 16.14 -11.51 -0.08
C GLY A 188 14.84 -10.80 0.34
N PRO A 189 14.06 -10.26 -0.61
CA PRO A 189 12.73 -9.74 -0.32
C PRO A 189 11.82 -10.79 0.31
N ALA A 190 10.94 -10.37 1.21
CA ALA A 190 9.90 -11.24 1.77
C ALA A 190 8.57 -11.02 1.08
N VAL A 191 7.83 -12.10 0.86
CA VAL A 191 6.42 -12.04 0.46
C VAL A 191 5.60 -11.64 1.69
N LEU A 192 4.73 -10.65 1.53
CA LEU A 192 3.79 -10.19 2.56
C LEU A 192 2.43 -10.84 2.39
N ALA A 193 1.92 -10.85 1.15
CA ALA A 193 0.65 -11.46 0.80
C ALA A 193 0.61 -11.82 -0.70
N THR A 194 -0.23 -12.79 -1.06
CA THR A 194 -0.54 -13.13 -2.46
C THR A 194 -2.04 -13.35 -2.65
N TRP A 195 -2.55 -13.02 -3.83
CA TRP A 195 -3.93 -13.33 -4.21
C TRP A 195 -4.02 -14.78 -4.67
N ASP A 196 -4.89 -15.57 -4.04
CA ASP A 196 -5.30 -16.87 -4.55
C ASP A 196 -6.63 -16.74 -5.32
N PRO A 197 -6.61 -16.81 -6.66
CA PRO A 197 -7.82 -16.72 -7.47
C PRO A 197 -8.76 -17.92 -7.28
N ALA A 198 -8.26 -19.07 -6.79
CA ALA A 198 -9.09 -20.25 -6.55
C ALA A 198 -9.92 -20.10 -5.26
N ALA A 199 -9.30 -19.60 -4.19
CA ALA A 199 -10.01 -19.26 -2.96
C ALA A 199 -10.78 -17.93 -3.04
N GLY A 200 -10.41 -17.05 -3.98
CA GLY A 200 -10.94 -15.69 -4.03
C GLY A 200 -10.56 -14.88 -2.80
N ALA A 201 -9.35 -15.10 -2.27
CA ALA A 201 -8.88 -14.54 -1.02
C ALA A 201 -7.37 -14.24 -1.06
N PHE A 202 -6.92 -13.38 -0.15
CA PHE A 202 -5.50 -13.14 0.09
C PHE A 202 -4.94 -14.15 1.09
N GLU A 203 -3.77 -14.69 0.79
CA GLU A 203 -2.94 -15.45 1.74
C GLU A 203 -1.87 -14.52 2.32
N HIS A 204 -1.67 -14.56 3.65
CA HIS A 204 -0.76 -13.65 4.36
C HIS A 204 0.47 -14.36 4.92
N PHE A 205 1.64 -13.77 4.66
CA PHE A 205 2.96 -14.31 5.01
C PHE A 205 3.81 -13.33 5.83
N ALA A 206 3.27 -12.14 6.11
CA ALA A 206 3.99 -11.07 6.80
C ALA A 206 4.54 -11.47 8.18
N TRP A 207 3.91 -12.45 8.86
CA TRP A 207 4.36 -12.99 10.15
C TRP A 207 5.84 -13.39 10.16
N GLY A 208 6.39 -13.84 9.02
CA GLY A 208 7.81 -14.20 8.90
C GLY A 208 8.78 -13.01 8.95
N VAL A 209 8.27 -11.78 8.81
CA VAL A 209 9.06 -10.53 8.82
C VAL A 209 8.57 -9.47 9.81
N LEU A 210 7.49 -9.73 10.56
CA LEU A 210 7.00 -8.77 11.56
C LEU A 210 8.06 -8.36 12.59
N PRO A 211 8.94 -9.24 13.10
CA PRO A 211 10.01 -8.82 14.00
C PRO A 211 10.97 -7.81 13.34
N GLU A 212 11.32 -8.02 12.08
CA GLU A 212 12.23 -7.15 11.32
C GLU A 212 11.56 -5.80 11.03
N ILE A 213 10.28 -5.81 10.64
CA ILE A 213 9.49 -4.60 10.41
C ILE A 213 9.35 -3.83 11.72
N ALA A 214 9.01 -4.49 12.83
CA ALA A 214 8.90 -3.86 14.15
C ALA A 214 10.21 -3.20 14.56
N ALA A 215 11.34 -3.90 14.41
CA ALA A 215 12.67 -3.35 14.69
C ALA A 215 12.97 -2.11 13.83
N ARG A 216 12.69 -2.15 12.53
CA ARG A 216 12.87 -0.99 11.63
C ARG A 216 12.00 0.21 12.02
N LEU A 217 10.80 -0.05 12.54
CA LEU A 217 9.88 0.97 13.02
C LEU A 217 10.16 1.43 14.46
N GLY A 218 11.16 0.86 15.14
CA GLY A 218 11.47 1.17 16.53
C GLY A 218 10.39 0.69 17.53
N ARG A 219 9.72 -0.42 17.24
CA ARG A 219 8.59 -0.97 18.01
C ARG A 219 8.88 -2.39 18.50
N ARG A 220 8.16 -2.82 19.53
CA ARG A 220 8.10 -4.25 19.91
C ARG A 220 7.18 -4.99 18.95
N THR A 221 7.52 -6.23 18.60
CA THR A 221 6.74 -7.06 17.67
C THR A 221 5.30 -7.24 18.12
N GLY A 222 5.07 -7.59 19.40
CA GLY A 222 3.71 -7.74 19.93
C GLY A 222 2.86 -6.47 19.89
N ASP A 223 3.48 -5.30 20.07
CA ASP A 223 2.76 -4.01 19.95
C ASP A 223 2.43 -3.69 18.49
N LEU A 224 3.28 -4.10 17.55
CA LEU A 224 3.01 -3.98 16.12
C LEU A 224 1.87 -4.91 15.70
N GLU A 225 1.88 -6.16 16.14
CA GLU A 225 0.83 -7.15 15.85
C GLU A 225 -0.54 -6.68 16.36
N ALA A 226 -0.60 -6.18 17.61
CA ALA A 226 -1.85 -5.66 18.18
C ALA A 226 -2.39 -4.45 17.41
N ASP A 227 -1.50 -3.53 17.00
CA ASP A 227 -1.86 -2.36 16.19
C ASP A 227 -2.34 -2.76 14.78
N LEU A 228 -1.69 -3.72 14.14
CA LEU A 228 -2.13 -4.26 12.84
C LEU A 228 -3.53 -4.87 12.94
N HIS A 229 -3.81 -5.62 14.01
CA HIS A 229 -5.14 -6.19 14.25
C HIS A 229 -6.21 -5.12 14.37
N HIS A 230 -5.97 -4.08 15.18
CA HIS A 230 -6.90 -2.97 15.34
C HIS A 230 -7.14 -2.22 14.03
N ARG A 231 -6.07 -1.87 13.30
CA ARG A 231 -6.19 -1.18 12.00
C ARG A 231 -6.94 -2.01 10.96
N ARG A 232 -6.72 -3.34 10.94
CA ARG A 232 -7.46 -4.25 10.08
C ARG A 232 -8.94 -4.22 10.41
N ASP A 233 -9.31 -4.32 11.67
CA ASP A 233 -10.70 -4.33 12.11
C ASP A 233 -11.39 -2.99 11.81
N ASP A 234 -10.69 -1.87 12.03
CA ASP A 234 -11.17 -0.54 11.70
C ASP A 234 -11.41 -0.39 10.18
N LEU A 235 -10.43 -0.75 9.35
CA LEU A 235 -10.55 -0.67 7.88
C LEU A 235 -11.66 -1.58 7.36
N GLY A 236 -11.78 -2.81 7.87
CA GLY A 236 -12.84 -3.75 7.51
C GLY A 236 -14.23 -3.25 7.94
N GLY A 237 -14.33 -2.67 9.13
CA GLY A 237 -15.55 -2.05 9.64
C GLY A 237 -15.98 -0.85 8.80
N LEU A 238 -15.06 0.03 8.44
CA LEU A 238 -15.32 1.18 7.57
C LEU A 238 -15.75 0.76 6.16
N ALA A 239 -15.10 -0.26 5.59
CA ALA A 239 -15.46 -0.80 4.28
C ALA A 239 -16.87 -1.38 4.28
N THR A 240 -17.23 -2.13 5.34
CA THR A 240 -18.56 -2.69 5.54
C THR A 240 -19.62 -1.60 5.74
N ALA A 241 -19.27 -0.52 6.45
CA ALA A 241 -20.14 0.62 6.68
C ALA A 241 -20.27 1.55 5.46
N GLY A 242 -19.47 1.37 4.41
CA GLY A 242 -19.48 2.21 3.22
C GLY A 242 -18.85 3.59 3.40
N VAL A 243 -18.01 3.77 4.43
CA VAL A 243 -17.25 5.01 4.66
C VAL A 243 -16.06 5.02 3.70
N ALA A 244 -16.27 5.57 2.51
CA ALA A 244 -15.34 5.42 1.38
C ALA A 244 -14.79 6.75 0.85
N SER A 245 -15.32 7.90 1.28
CA SER A 245 -14.79 9.19 0.85
C SER A 245 -13.34 9.39 1.32
N LEU A 246 -12.51 9.96 0.45
CA LEU A 246 -11.09 10.15 0.73
C LEU A 246 -10.87 11.12 1.90
N GLU A 247 -11.66 12.18 1.97
CA GLU A 247 -11.60 13.17 3.05
C GLU A 247 -11.92 12.55 4.41
N GLU A 248 -13.01 11.78 4.52
CA GLU A 248 -13.42 11.16 5.79
C GLU A 248 -12.40 10.10 6.23
N VAL A 249 -11.94 9.24 5.31
CA VAL A 249 -10.89 8.26 5.59
C VAL A 249 -9.60 8.95 6.04
N GLY A 250 -9.18 10.02 5.37
CA GLY A 250 -7.99 10.79 5.74
C GLY A 250 -8.09 11.41 7.13
N ARG A 251 -9.28 11.93 7.51
CA ARG A 251 -9.53 12.45 8.87
C ARG A 251 -9.47 11.35 9.93
N LEU A 252 -10.04 10.18 9.66
CA LEU A 252 -10.01 9.03 10.56
C LEU A 252 -8.59 8.51 10.78
N VAL A 253 -7.83 8.35 9.69
CA VAL A 253 -6.42 7.97 9.73
C VAL A 253 -5.61 8.99 10.54
N ALA A 254 -5.81 10.29 10.31
CA ALA A 254 -5.15 11.35 11.09
C ALA A 254 -5.52 11.29 12.59
N GLY A 255 -6.79 11.03 12.91
CA GLY A 255 -7.26 10.87 14.29
C GLY A 255 -6.62 9.68 15.00
N TYR A 256 -6.40 8.56 14.31
CA TYR A 256 -5.73 7.37 14.84
C TYR A 256 -4.32 7.70 15.36
N ARG A 257 -3.56 8.51 14.62
CA ARG A 257 -2.17 8.90 14.96
C ARG A 257 -2.10 9.68 16.27
N VAL A 258 -3.08 10.55 16.52
CA VAL A 258 -3.17 11.36 17.75
C VAL A 258 -3.51 10.48 18.96
N GLY A 259 -4.43 9.53 18.79
CA GLY A 259 -4.90 8.64 19.88
C GLY A 259 -3.83 7.66 20.36
N TYR A 260 -3.10 7.01 19.45
CA TYR A 260 -2.08 6.02 19.82
C TYR A 260 -0.71 6.64 20.14
N GLY A 261 -0.37 7.80 19.57
CA GLY A 261 0.90 8.49 19.84
C GLY A 261 1.07 8.97 21.29
N HIS A 262 -0.02 9.16 22.03
CA HIS A 262 0.02 9.52 23.46
C HIS A 262 0.06 8.30 24.41
N GLY A 263 -0.27 7.09 23.94
CA GLY A 263 -0.31 5.89 24.77
C GLY A 263 1.04 5.20 25.01
N HIS A 264 2.05 5.50 24.19
CA HIS A 264 3.36 4.81 24.23
C HIS A 264 4.57 5.75 24.38
N GLY A 265 4.34 7.05 24.55
CA GLY A 265 5.37 8.01 24.90
C GLY A 265 5.35 8.34 26.39
N THR A 266 6.05 7.57 27.22
CA THR A 266 6.84 8.03 28.39
C THR A 266 7.27 6.83 29.23
N GLY A 267 8.55 6.46 29.07
CA GLY A 267 9.22 5.45 29.88
C GLY A 267 10.73 5.53 29.68
N VAL A 268 11.27 6.76 29.70
CA VAL A 268 12.71 6.97 29.87
C VAL A 268 12.95 7.15 31.36
N HIS A 269 13.58 6.17 31.98
CA HIS A 269 14.50 6.34 33.09
C HIS A 269 15.65 5.35 32.90
#